data_AF-A0A7V6L664-F1
#
_entry.id   AF-A0A7V6L664-F1
#
_cell.length_a   1.000
_cell.length_b   1.000
_cell.length_c   1.000
_cell.angle_alpha   90.00
_cell.angle_beta   90.00
_cell.angle_gamma   90.00
#
_symmetry.space_group_name_H-M   'P 1'
#
loop_
_entity.id
_entity.type
_entity.pdbx_description
1 polymer ?
#
loop_
_entity_poly.entity_id
_entity_poly.type
_entity_poly.pdbx_seq_one_letter_code
_entity_poly.pdbx_strand_id
1 'polypeptide(L)'
;MSVISMKQLLEAGVHFGHQTRRWNPKMAEYIFTERNGIHIIDLQKTVKQIEKAYDFVKQIVLDGGEVLFVGTKKQAQECVEEEAIRCGMFYINTRWLGGTLTNYKTMEKRIEYLKKLHQMEEDGTFDSLPKKEVIKLRAEMEKLEKNLGGIKDMHGIPNVLFVVDPKKERNAVLEAKKLDIPVVAIIDTNCDPDEVDYVIPGNDDAIRAVKLITSVIANAVIEANQGEAFSVEDEEEIDMSQLTEEELLKAKHDDKKFNEPKKESKKAEKKDESLNEIVQEAEASIEEIAEVAEEVIEIAEE
;
A
#
# COMPACT_ATOMS: atom_id res chain seq x y z
N MET A 1 6.76 7.02 25.88
CA MET A 1 6.03 8.04 25.12
C MET A 1 5.14 7.30 24.15
N SER A 2 3.86 7.67 24.01
CA SER A 2 3.02 6.98 23.02
C SER A 2 3.44 7.44 21.63
N VAL A 3 3.87 6.51 20.80
CA VAL A 3 4.36 6.79 19.45
C VAL A 3 3.23 7.34 18.55
N ILE A 4 1.97 7.05 18.88
CA ILE A 4 0.80 7.45 18.10
C ILE A 4 -0.39 7.78 19.00
N SER A 5 -1.18 8.79 18.62
CA SER A 5 -2.41 9.13 19.32
C SER A 5 -3.57 8.24 18.88
N MET A 6 -4.45 7.88 19.81
CA MET A 6 -5.69 7.15 19.50
C MET A 6 -6.59 7.93 18.54
N LYS A 7 -6.56 9.27 18.60
CA LYS A 7 -7.31 10.15 17.69
C LYS A 7 -6.85 9.95 16.24
N GLN A 8 -5.54 9.90 16.01
CA GLN A 8 -4.96 9.66 14.68
C GLN A 8 -5.34 8.29 14.12
N LEU A 9 -5.30 7.24 14.96
CA LEU A 9 -5.75 5.89 14.57
C LEU A 9 -7.23 5.85 14.18
N LEU A 10 -8.06 6.63 14.89
CA LEU A 10 -9.49 6.74 14.60
C LEU A 10 -9.74 7.46 13.26
N GLU A 11 -9.08 8.60 13.04
CA GLU A 11 -9.21 9.42 11.82
C GLU A 11 -8.68 8.72 10.57
N ALA A 12 -7.60 7.94 10.70
CA ALA A 12 -7.06 7.12 9.62
C ALA A 12 -7.91 5.88 9.30
N GLY A 13 -8.88 5.52 10.16
CA GLY A 13 -9.77 4.39 9.95
C GLY A 13 -9.16 3.03 10.28
N VAL A 14 -8.17 2.97 11.20
CA VAL A 14 -7.49 1.73 11.61
C VAL A 14 -8.43 0.77 12.35
N HIS A 15 -9.45 1.29 13.00
CA HIS A 15 -10.40 0.54 13.82
C HIS A 15 -11.42 -0.29 13.02
N PHE A 16 -11.54 -0.07 11.70
CA PHE A 16 -12.46 -0.84 10.88
C PHE A 16 -11.84 -2.20 10.51
N GLY A 17 -12.54 -3.28 10.83
CA GLY A 17 -12.20 -4.61 10.35
C GLY A 17 -13.03 -5.05 9.15
N HIS A 18 -13.06 -6.35 8.90
CA HIS A 18 -13.87 -6.96 7.86
C HIS A 18 -15.31 -7.27 8.32
N GLN A 19 -16.11 -7.75 7.36
CA GLN A 19 -17.46 -8.27 7.59
C GLN A 19 -17.46 -9.46 8.56
N THR A 20 -18.51 -9.56 9.38
CA THR A 20 -18.67 -10.62 10.41
C THR A 20 -18.61 -12.05 9.88
N ARG A 21 -18.88 -12.28 8.59
CA ARG A 21 -18.76 -13.60 7.96
C ARG A 21 -17.32 -14.03 7.64
N ARG A 22 -16.35 -13.10 7.62
CA ARG A 22 -14.97 -13.34 7.15
C ARG A 22 -13.94 -13.38 8.29
N TRP A 23 -14.38 -13.26 9.53
CA TRP A 23 -13.49 -13.16 10.68
C TRP A 23 -12.87 -14.50 11.09
N ASN A 24 -11.73 -14.42 11.75
CA ASN A 24 -11.06 -15.54 12.40
C ASN A 24 -11.40 -15.53 13.90
N PRO A 25 -11.92 -16.63 14.47
CA PRO A 25 -12.26 -16.71 15.90
C PRO A 25 -11.10 -16.36 16.86
N LYS A 26 -9.85 -16.60 16.46
CA LYS A 26 -8.68 -16.25 17.27
C LYS A 26 -8.48 -14.74 17.42
N MET A 27 -8.99 -13.95 16.47
CA MET A 27 -8.98 -12.48 16.56
C MET A 27 -10.01 -11.93 17.55
N ALA A 28 -10.82 -12.78 18.20
CA ALA A 28 -11.79 -12.36 19.20
C ALA A 28 -11.19 -11.47 20.30
N GLU A 29 -9.93 -11.71 20.68
CA GLU A 29 -9.27 -10.90 21.69
C GLU A 29 -8.99 -9.47 21.22
N TYR A 30 -8.86 -9.20 19.92
CA TYR A 30 -8.57 -7.87 19.39
C TYR A 30 -9.83 -7.12 18.91
N ILE A 31 -10.95 -7.81 18.80
CA ILE A 31 -12.23 -7.24 18.37
C ILE A 31 -12.96 -6.65 19.58
N PHE A 32 -13.37 -5.39 19.47
CA PHE A 32 -14.13 -4.69 20.50
C PHE A 32 -15.64 -4.98 20.40
N THR A 33 -16.22 -4.75 19.22
CA THR A 33 -17.65 -4.95 18.96
C THR A 33 -17.93 -5.09 17.47
N GLU A 34 -19.18 -5.34 17.09
CA GLU A 34 -19.64 -5.29 15.70
C GLU A 34 -20.69 -4.20 15.53
N ARG A 35 -20.64 -3.47 14.42
CA ARG A 35 -21.62 -2.45 14.05
C ARG A 35 -21.89 -2.52 12.56
N ASN A 36 -23.16 -2.55 12.17
CA ASN A 36 -23.58 -2.64 10.77
C ASN A 36 -22.93 -3.81 9.99
N GLY A 37 -22.69 -4.94 10.67
CA GLY A 37 -22.08 -6.13 10.07
C GLY A 37 -20.57 -6.02 9.82
N ILE A 38 -19.89 -5.01 10.38
CA ILE A 38 -18.43 -4.83 10.33
C ILE A 38 -17.88 -4.93 11.76
N HIS A 39 -16.78 -5.66 11.93
CA HIS A 39 -16.08 -5.72 13.21
C HIS A 39 -15.29 -4.43 13.46
N ILE A 40 -15.31 -3.98 14.71
CA ILE A 40 -14.53 -2.84 15.20
C ILE A 40 -13.39 -3.39 16.05
N ILE A 41 -12.16 -3.03 15.68
CA ILE A 41 -10.94 -3.43 16.37
C ILE A 41 -10.72 -2.52 17.58
N ASP A 42 -10.25 -3.10 18.68
CA ASP A 42 -9.93 -2.38 19.91
C ASP A 42 -8.61 -1.59 19.76
N LEU A 43 -8.74 -0.26 19.57
CA LEU A 43 -7.60 0.63 19.43
C LEU A 43 -6.71 0.69 20.67
N GLN A 44 -7.21 0.41 21.88
CA GLN A 44 -6.36 0.38 23.07
C GLN A 44 -5.35 -0.76 22.99
N LYS A 45 -5.76 -1.90 22.42
CA LYS A 45 -4.87 -3.03 22.17
C LYS A 45 -3.92 -2.71 21.01
N THR A 46 -4.43 -2.08 19.95
CA THR A 46 -3.60 -1.62 18.83
C THR A 46 -2.46 -0.72 19.29
N VAL A 47 -2.72 0.32 20.10
CA VAL A 47 -1.66 1.23 20.60
C VAL A 47 -0.58 0.45 21.36
N LYS A 48 -0.98 -0.42 22.29
CA LYS A 48 -0.01 -1.22 23.07
C LYS A 48 0.82 -2.16 22.20
N GLN A 49 0.22 -2.73 21.16
CA GLN A 49 0.94 -3.62 20.26
C GLN A 49 1.85 -2.86 19.29
N ILE A 50 1.44 -1.67 18.83
CA ILE A 50 2.29 -0.77 18.06
C ILE A 50 3.52 -0.39 18.87
N GLU A 51 3.37 -0.02 20.14
CA GLU A 51 4.50 0.32 21.02
C GLU A 51 5.50 -0.86 21.14
N LYS A 52 5.00 -2.09 21.34
CA LYS A 52 5.86 -3.28 21.40
C LYS A 52 6.57 -3.56 20.07
N ALA A 53 5.86 -3.44 18.96
CA ALA A 53 6.45 -3.64 17.62
C ALA A 53 7.48 -2.55 17.31
N TYR A 54 7.19 -1.31 17.70
CA TYR A 54 8.08 -0.16 17.54
C TYR A 54 9.38 -0.36 18.31
N ASP A 55 9.30 -0.70 19.59
CA ASP A 55 10.49 -0.96 20.43
C ASP A 55 11.31 -2.13 19.87
N PHE A 56 10.65 -3.20 19.43
CA PHE A 56 11.31 -4.36 18.83
C PHE A 56 12.07 -4.02 17.54
N VAL A 57 11.42 -3.33 16.60
CA VAL A 57 12.06 -2.90 15.34
C VAL A 57 13.22 -1.96 15.63
N LYS A 58 13.05 -1.03 16.57
CA LYS A 58 14.11 -0.12 16.99
C LYS A 58 15.34 -0.87 17.51
N GLN A 59 15.15 -1.87 18.38
CA GLN A 59 16.27 -2.68 18.89
C GLN A 59 17.04 -3.41 17.78
N ILE A 60 16.32 -4.01 16.83
CA ILE A 60 16.97 -4.75 15.73
C ILE A 60 17.80 -3.84 14.84
N VAL A 61 17.30 -2.65 14.56
CA VAL A 61 18.04 -1.68 13.74
C VAL A 61 19.24 -1.13 14.51
N LEU A 62 19.13 -0.93 15.84
CA LEU A 62 20.28 -0.57 16.68
C LEU A 62 21.38 -1.64 16.67
N ASP A 63 21.00 -2.91 16.58
CA ASP A 63 21.93 -4.04 16.42
C ASP A 63 22.51 -4.14 15.00
N GLY A 64 22.14 -3.23 14.08
CA GLY A 64 22.58 -3.19 12.69
C GLY A 64 21.81 -4.15 11.77
N GLY A 65 20.61 -4.58 12.18
CA GLY A 65 19.75 -5.46 11.40
C GLY A 65 18.97 -4.75 10.30
N GLU A 66 18.68 -5.49 9.22
CA GLU A 66 17.91 -5.00 8.08
C GLU A 66 16.41 -5.36 8.22
N VAL A 67 15.54 -4.42 7.88
CA VAL A 67 14.08 -4.62 7.86
C VAL A 67 13.59 -4.73 6.42
N LEU A 68 12.76 -5.73 6.12
CA LEU A 68 12.11 -5.87 4.82
C LEU A 68 10.61 -5.57 4.93
N PHE A 69 10.16 -4.52 4.24
CA PHE A 69 8.75 -4.14 4.18
C PHE A 69 8.04 -4.89 3.04
N VAL A 70 6.91 -5.52 3.33
CA VAL A 70 6.17 -6.35 2.36
C VAL A 70 4.71 -5.92 2.34
N GLY A 71 4.22 -5.55 1.16
CA GLY A 71 2.81 -5.23 0.95
C GLY A 71 2.45 -5.27 -0.52
N THR A 72 1.87 -6.37 -0.98
CA THR A 72 1.49 -6.57 -2.39
C THR A 72 0.08 -6.08 -2.71
N LYS A 73 -0.71 -5.84 -1.67
CA LYS A 73 -2.06 -5.30 -1.76
C LYS A 73 -2.04 -3.89 -2.36
N LYS A 74 -2.97 -3.57 -3.26
CA LYS A 74 -3.01 -2.29 -4.00
C LYS A 74 -2.91 -1.07 -3.09
N GLN A 75 -3.57 -1.12 -1.94
CA GLN A 75 -3.60 -0.05 -0.94
C GLN A 75 -2.30 0.11 -0.15
N ALA A 76 -1.44 -0.91 -0.17
CA ALA A 76 -0.17 -0.93 0.55
C ALA A 76 1.04 -0.66 -0.36
N GLN A 77 0.93 -0.87 -1.68
CA GLN A 77 2.10 -0.88 -2.58
C GLN A 77 2.91 0.42 -2.52
N GLU A 78 2.23 1.55 -2.70
CA GLU A 78 2.85 2.88 -2.69
C GLU A 78 3.32 3.27 -1.28
N CYS A 79 2.50 3.02 -0.26
CA CYS A 79 2.85 3.32 1.13
C CYS A 79 4.10 2.56 1.60
N VAL A 80 4.21 1.28 1.25
CA VAL A 80 5.37 0.46 1.61
C VAL A 80 6.64 0.91 0.88
N GLU A 81 6.52 1.26 -0.39
CA GLU A 81 7.64 1.76 -1.19
C GLU A 81 8.16 3.11 -0.69
N GLU A 82 7.26 4.10 -0.52
CA GLU A 82 7.60 5.44 -0.04
C GLU A 82 8.31 5.39 1.33
N GLU A 83 7.75 4.64 2.27
CA GLU A 83 8.24 4.58 3.65
C GLU A 83 9.54 3.78 3.79
N ALA A 84 9.69 2.69 3.02
CA ALA A 84 10.93 1.93 2.99
C ALA A 84 12.09 2.76 2.40
N ILE A 85 11.85 3.46 1.29
CA ILE A 85 12.85 4.36 0.69
C ILE A 85 13.20 5.49 1.68
N ARG A 86 12.20 6.06 2.37
CA ARG A 86 12.40 7.12 3.36
C ARG A 86 13.30 6.68 4.52
N CYS A 87 13.14 5.46 5.01
CA CYS A 87 13.96 4.92 6.11
C CYS A 87 15.27 4.24 5.66
N GLY A 88 15.51 4.16 4.35
CA GLY A 88 16.71 3.51 3.79
C GLY A 88 16.70 1.99 3.88
N MET A 89 15.51 1.38 3.96
CA MET A 89 15.33 -0.07 4.05
C MET A 89 14.70 -0.63 2.77
N PHE A 90 14.57 -1.96 2.73
CA PHE A 90 14.16 -2.69 1.54
C PHE A 90 12.66 -2.96 1.51
N TYR A 91 12.12 -3.17 0.32
CA TYR A 91 10.69 -3.41 0.15
C TYR A 91 10.34 -4.40 -0.97
N ILE A 92 9.15 -4.99 -0.84
CA ILE A 92 8.46 -5.76 -1.88
C ILE A 92 7.00 -5.29 -1.94
N ASN A 93 6.67 -4.53 -2.97
CA ASN A 93 5.34 -3.93 -3.16
C ASN A 93 4.51 -4.59 -4.27
N THR A 94 5.11 -5.38 -5.16
CA THR A 94 4.40 -5.93 -6.32
C THR A 94 3.93 -7.37 -6.11
N ARG A 95 4.88 -8.31 -6.00
CA ARG A 95 4.58 -9.73 -5.84
C ARG A 95 5.69 -10.43 -5.06
N TRP A 96 5.29 -11.20 -4.06
CA TRP A 96 6.18 -12.17 -3.42
C TRP A 96 6.48 -13.34 -4.36
N LEU A 97 7.75 -13.53 -4.71
CA LEU A 97 8.21 -14.71 -5.43
C LEU A 97 8.47 -15.82 -4.41
N GLY A 98 7.93 -17.02 -4.66
CA GLY A 98 8.20 -18.15 -3.78
C GLY A 98 9.68 -18.50 -3.80
N GLY A 99 10.29 -18.63 -2.62
CA GLY A 99 11.72 -18.85 -2.47
C GLY A 99 12.54 -17.57 -2.31
N THR A 100 11.92 -16.40 -2.13
CA THR A 100 12.65 -15.14 -1.93
C THR A 100 13.63 -15.23 -0.76
N LEU A 101 13.21 -15.81 0.36
CA LEU A 101 14.07 -15.96 1.54
C LEU A 101 14.71 -17.35 1.57
N THR A 102 13.90 -18.39 1.36
CA THR A 102 14.34 -19.79 1.51
C THR A 102 15.30 -20.25 0.41
N ASN A 103 15.28 -19.60 -0.75
CA ASN A 103 16.19 -19.87 -1.87
C ASN A 103 16.91 -18.57 -2.31
N TYR A 104 17.41 -17.81 -1.33
CA TYR A 104 18.06 -16.52 -1.56
C TYR A 104 19.18 -16.57 -2.61
N LYS A 105 20.01 -17.62 -2.64
CA LYS A 105 21.09 -17.79 -3.64
C LYS A 105 20.59 -17.78 -5.09
N THR A 106 19.37 -18.24 -5.35
CA THR A 106 18.79 -18.19 -6.70
C THR A 106 18.27 -16.80 -7.01
N MET A 107 17.73 -16.10 -5.99
CA MET A 107 17.29 -14.72 -6.13
C MET A 107 18.44 -13.76 -6.33
N GLU A 108 19.53 -13.93 -5.60
CA GLU A 108 20.78 -13.18 -5.74
C GLU A 108 21.29 -13.22 -7.19
N LYS A 109 21.33 -14.41 -7.82
CA LYS A 109 21.68 -14.54 -9.25
C LYS A 109 20.75 -13.76 -10.18
N ARG A 110 19.47 -13.63 -9.83
CA ARG A 110 18.50 -12.84 -10.61
C ARG A 110 18.71 -11.34 -10.41
N ILE A 111 19.10 -10.91 -9.22
CA ILE A 111 19.49 -9.53 -8.91
C ILE A 111 20.79 -9.18 -9.63
N GLU A 112 21.81 -10.04 -9.61
CA GLU A 112 23.04 -9.87 -10.38
C GLU A 112 22.76 -9.76 -11.88
N TYR A 113 21.85 -10.59 -12.39
CA TYR A 113 21.42 -10.50 -13.78
C TYR A 113 20.74 -9.16 -14.10
N LEU A 114 19.89 -8.66 -13.21
CA LEU A 114 19.29 -7.32 -13.33
C LEU A 114 20.37 -6.22 -13.36
N LYS A 115 21.36 -6.28 -12.45
CA LYS A 115 22.49 -5.33 -12.44
C LYS A 115 23.29 -5.38 -13.74
N LYS A 116 23.49 -6.58 -14.31
CA LYS A 116 24.13 -6.76 -15.62
C LYS A 116 23.32 -6.17 -16.77
N LEU A 117 21.98 -6.28 -16.74
CA LEU A 117 21.13 -5.67 -17.77
C LEU A 117 21.22 -4.14 -17.74
N HIS A 118 21.22 -3.53 -16.55
CA HIS A 118 21.46 -2.09 -16.37
C HIS A 118 22.84 -1.68 -16.91
N GLN A 119 23.89 -2.42 -16.56
CA GLN A 119 25.24 -2.16 -17.07
C GLN A 119 25.31 -2.24 -18.61
N MET A 120 24.65 -3.24 -19.21
CA MET A 120 24.61 -3.36 -20.68
C MET A 120 23.85 -2.21 -21.36
N GLU A 121 22.83 -1.66 -20.70
CA GLU A 121 22.11 -0.47 -21.20
C GLU A 121 22.98 0.79 -21.07
N GLU A 122 23.67 0.98 -19.94
CA GLU A 122 24.59 2.10 -19.70
C GLU A 122 25.81 2.10 -20.64
N ASP A 123 26.39 0.93 -20.88
CA ASP A 123 27.55 0.75 -21.76
C ASP A 123 27.20 0.89 -23.26
N GLY A 124 25.92 1.07 -23.62
CA GLY A 124 25.46 1.17 -25.01
C GLY A 124 25.50 -0.14 -25.79
N THR A 125 25.61 -1.29 -25.10
CA THR A 125 25.64 -2.61 -25.74
C THR A 125 24.33 -2.90 -26.48
N PHE A 126 23.22 -2.33 -26.00
CA PHE A 126 21.91 -2.47 -26.64
C PHE A 126 21.86 -1.89 -28.06
N ASP A 127 22.64 -0.85 -28.35
CA ASP A 127 22.66 -0.22 -29.68
C ASP A 127 23.33 -1.11 -30.74
N SER A 128 24.19 -2.04 -30.30
CA SER A 128 24.85 -3.01 -31.16
C SER A 128 23.99 -4.24 -31.47
N LEU A 129 22.86 -4.41 -30.77
CA LEU A 129 21.98 -5.57 -30.91
C LEU A 129 20.80 -5.30 -31.87
N PRO A 130 20.24 -6.36 -32.49
CA PRO A 130 19.01 -6.23 -33.26
C PRO A 130 17.87 -5.67 -32.39
N LYS A 131 17.06 -4.75 -32.94
CA LYS A 131 15.93 -4.12 -32.24
C LYS A 131 14.98 -5.14 -31.57
N LYS A 132 14.78 -6.31 -32.18
CA LYS A 132 13.94 -7.37 -31.61
C LYS A 132 14.50 -7.94 -30.30
N GLU A 133 15.81 -8.04 -30.17
CA GLU A 133 16.48 -8.52 -28.97
C GLU A 133 16.48 -7.45 -27.89
N VAL A 134 16.73 -6.19 -28.26
CA VAL A 134 16.65 -5.04 -27.34
C VAL A 134 15.27 -4.96 -26.69
N ILE A 135 14.19 -5.13 -27.46
CA ILE A 135 12.82 -5.11 -26.91
C ILE A 135 12.62 -6.25 -25.90
N LYS A 136 13.16 -7.45 -26.15
CA LYS A 136 13.07 -8.57 -25.22
C LYS A 136 13.85 -8.31 -23.93
N LEU A 137 15.08 -7.80 -24.06
CA LEU A 137 15.94 -7.47 -22.91
C LEU A 137 15.32 -6.37 -22.06
N ARG A 138 14.77 -5.32 -22.68
CA ARG A 138 14.06 -4.26 -21.96
C ARG A 138 12.81 -4.76 -21.25
N ALA A 139 12.01 -5.59 -21.90
CA ALA A 139 10.82 -6.19 -21.27
C ALA A 139 11.20 -7.11 -20.09
N GLU A 140 12.32 -7.84 -20.20
CA GLU A 140 12.85 -8.65 -19.10
C GLU A 140 13.38 -7.78 -17.95
N MET A 141 14.12 -6.72 -18.27
CA MET A 141 14.64 -5.75 -17.31
C MET A 141 13.50 -5.05 -16.55
N GLU A 142 12.49 -4.53 -17.25
CA GLU A 142 11.32 -3.89 -16.65
C GLU A 142 10.58 -4.86 -15.71
N LYS A 143 10.43 -6.12 -16.13
CA LYS A 143 9.80 -7.15 -15.30
C LYS A 143 10.63 -7.47 -14.06
N LEU A 144 11.96 -7.51 -14.18
CA LEU A 144 12.85 -7.77 -13.05
C LEU A 144 12.89 -6.57 -12.09
N GLU A 145 13.02 -5.34 -12.59
CA GLU A 145 13.00 -4.12 -11.78
C GLU A 145 11.70 -4.02 -10.99
N LYS A 146 10.56 -4.28 -11.65
CA LYS A 146 9.25 -4.27 -11.00
C LYS A 146 9.11 -5.25 -9.83
N ASN A 147 9.77 -6.40 -9.89
CA ASN A 147 9.62 -7.45 -8.86
C ASN A 147 10.77 -7.45 -7.83
N LEU A 148 11.97 -7.02 -8.23
CA LEU A 148 13.21 -7.14 -7.44
C LEU A 148 13.84 -5.79 -7.11
N GLY A 149 13.31 -4.68 -7.63
CA GLY A 149 13.89 -3.34 -7.47
C GLY A 149 14.08 -2.96 -6.01
N GLY A 150 13.10 -3.25 -5.15
CA GLY A 150 13.17 -2.93 -3.72
C GLY A 150 14.09 -3.83 -2.89
N ILE A 151 14.62 -4.93 -3.46
CA ILE A 151 15.58 -5.84 -2.80
C ILE A 151 16.93 -5.92 -3.51
N LYS A 152 17.16 -5.09 -4.54
CA LYS A 152 18.36 -5.18 -5.39
C LYS A 152 19.66 -4.85 -4.65
N ASP A 153 19.55 -4.06 -3.60
CA ASP A 153 20.67 -3.57 -2.78
C ASP A 153 20.80 -4.32 -1.45
N MET A 154 20.00 -5.39 -1.25
CA MET A 154 20.15 -6.29 -0.11
C MET A 154 21.41 -7.13 -0.24
N HIS A 155 22.19 -7.20 0.84
CA HIS A 155 23.42 -8.01 0.89
C HIS A 155 23.22 -9.35 1.61
N GLY A 156 22.02 -9.62 2.11
CA GLY A 156 21.69 -10.85 2.79
C GLY A 156 20.20 -11.05 3.02
N ILE A 157 19.89 -11.95 3.94
CA ILE A 157 18.53 -12.22 4.41
C ILE A 157 18.19 -11.16 5.47
N PRO A 158 16.99 -10.55 5.44
CA PRO A 158 16.60 -9.54 6.42
C PRO A 158 16.44 -10.16 7.81
N ASN A 159 16.62 -9.32 8.84
CA ASN A 159 16.47 -9.73 10.23
C ASN A 159 15.01 -9.68 10.70
N VAL A 160 14.18 -8.84 10.09
CA VAL A 160 12.75 -8.70 10.38
C VAL A 160 11.97 -8.51 9.10
N LEU A 161 10.77 -9.09 9.07
CA LEU A 161 9.77 -8.78 8.07
C LEU A 161 8.64 -7.94 8.66
N PHE A 162 8.37 -6.80 8.04
CA PHE A 162 7.13 -6.05 8.26
C PHE A 162 6.15 -6.38 7.14
N VAL A 163 4.98 -6.94 7.48
CA VAL A 163 4.01 -7.45 6.50
C VAL A 163 2.66 -6.75 6.64
N VAL A 164 2.11 -6.28 5.52
CA VAL A 164 0.72 -5.83 5.43
C VAL A 164 -0.14 -6.98 4.90
N ASP A 165 -1.17 -7.37 5.65
CA ASP A 165 -2.08 -8.50 5.33
C ASP A 165 -1.35 -9.86 5.19
N PRO A 166 -1.03 -10.52 6.32
CA PRO A 166 -0.42 -11.88 6.34
C PRO A 166 -1.19 -12.92 5.55
N LYS A 167 -2.51 -12.79 5.42
CA LYS A 167 -3.35 -13.75 4.70
C LYS A 167 -3.12 -13.66 3.20
N LYS A 168 -2.95 -12.44 2.68
CA LYS A 168 -2.50 -12.23 1.30
C LYS A 168 -1.05 -12.68 1.14
N GLU A 169 -0.21 -12.35 2.12
CA GLU A 169 1.25 -12.47 2.08
C GLU A 169 1.75 -13.79 2.71
N ARG A 170 0.89 -14.81 2.71
CA ARG A 170 1.12 -16.08 3.42
C ARG A 170 2.43 -16.75 3.08
N ASN A 171 2.86 -16.69 1.82
CA ASN A 171 4.14 -17.28 1.41
C ASN A 171 5.33 -16.58 2.08
N ALA A 172 5.28 -15.26 2.24
CA ALA A 172 6.32 -14.50 2.92
C ALA A 172 6.42 -14.92 4.38
N VAL A 173 5.28 -14.99 5.08
CA VAL A 173 5.19 -15.39 6.49
C VAL A 173 5.67 -16.83 6.68
N LEU A 174 5.28 -17.76 5.81
CA LEU A 174 5.72 -19.15 5.88
C LEU A 174 7.22 -19.33 5.62
N GLU A 175 7.79 -18.54 4.72
CA GLU A 175 9.24 -18.54 4.48
C GLU A 175 10.00 -17.94 5.66
N ALA A 176 9.51 -16.83 6.22
CA ALA A 176 10.06 -16.19 7.42
C ALA A 176 10.13 -17.18 8.58
N LYS A 177 9.01 -17.85 8.86
CA LYS A 177 8.87 -18.83 9.94
C LYS A 177 9.77 -20.05 9.76
N LYS A 178 10.10 -20.44 8.53
CA LYS A 178 11.04 -21.54 8.27
C LYS A 178 12.49 -21.17 8.54
N LEU A 179 12.82 -19.89 8.47
CA LEU A 179 14.16 -19.35 8.68
C LEU A 179 14.30 -18.69 10.06
N ASP A 180 13.29 -18.83 10.92
CA ASP A 180 13.21 -18.19 12.24
C ASP A 180 13.38 -16.66 12.19
N ILE A 181 12.89 -16.04 11.11
CA ILE A 181 12.88 -14.58 10.96
C ILE A 181 11.60 -14.05 11.61
N PRO A 182 11.70 -13.17 12.61
CA PRO A 182 10.53 -12.60 13.28
C PRO A 182 9.69 -11.74 12.34
N VAL A 183 8.37 -11.88 12.46
CA VAL A 183 7.39 -11.17 11.64
C VAL A 183 6.61 -10.17 12.49
N VAL A 184 6.63 -8.92 12.04
CA VAL A 184 5.75 -7.85 12.51
C VAL A 184 4.67 -7.65 11.43
N ALA A 185 3.39 -7.64 11.78
CA ALA A 185 2.37 -7.48 10.75
C ALA A 185 1.13 -6.70 11.17
N ILE A 186 0.56 -5.98 10.20
CA ILE A 186 -0.79 -5.42 10.30
C ILE A 186 -1.78 -6.56 10.06
N ILE A 187 -2.58 -6.86 11.07
CA ILE A 187 -3.53 -7.96 11.07
C ILE A 187 -4.95 -7.42 11.22
N ASP A 188 -5.77 -7.66 10.21
CA ASP A 188 -7.21 -7.47 10.27
C ASP A 188 -7.88 -8.73 10.86
N THR A 189 -9.13 -8.58 11.30
CA THR A 189 -10.06 -9.60 11.80
C THR A 189 -10.15 -10.91 11.01
N ASN A 190 -9.72 -10.96 9.75
CA ASN A 190 -9.78 -12.14 8.88
C ASN A 190 -8.51 -13.02 8.89
N CYS A 191 -7.44 -12.56 9.56
CA CYS A 191 -6.12 -13.20 9.64
C CYS A 191 -5.97 -14.01 10.94
N ASP A 192 -5.00 -14.93 10.99
CA ASP A 192 -4.65 -15.68 12.20
C ASP A 192 -3.52 -14.96 12.96
N PRO A 193 -3.73 -14.49 14.20
CA PRO A 193 -2.69 -13.82 14.97
C PRO A 193 -1.53 -14.74 15.35
N ASP A 194 -1.71 -16.06 15.38
CA ASP A 194 -0.66 -17.02 15.76
C ASP A 194 0.41 -17.23 14.66
N GLU A 195 0.17 -16.73 13.44
CA GLU A 195 1.13 -16.79 12.35
C GLU A 195 2.21 -15.71 12.43
N VAL A 196 2.06 -14.74 13.33
CA VAL A 196 2.89 -13.52 13.43
C VAL A 196 3.39 -13.34 14.86
N ASP A 197 4.64 -12.91 15.02
CA ASP A 197 5.27 -12.73 16.34
C ASP A 197 4.84 -11.42 17.02
N TYR A 198 4.78 -10.34 16.23
CA TYR A 198 4.35 -9.01 16.68
C TYR A 198 3.11 -8.57 15.91
N VAL A 199 1.96 -8.84 16.52
CA VAL A 199 0.64 -8.57 15.94
C VAL A 199 0.26 -7.10 16.14
N ILE A 200 0.03 -6.35 15.06
CA ILE A 200 -0.55 -5.01 15.10
C ILE A 200 -2.01 -5.10 14.59
N PRO A 201 -3.01 -5.13 15.48
CA PRO A 201 -4.41 -5.18 15.07
C PRO A 201 -4.81 -3.89 14.35
N GLY A 202 -5.24 -3.98 13.09
CA GLY A 202 -5.61 -2.80 12.32
C GLY A 202 -6.15 -3.12 10.94
N ASN A 203 -6.78 -2.11 10.34
CA ASN A 203 -7.31 -2.15 9.00
C ASN A 203 -6.20 -2.20 7.94
N ASP A 204 -6.22 -3.23 7.08
CA ASP A 204 -5.29 -3.40 5.97
C ASP A 204 -5.88 -2.97 4.61
N ASP A 205 -7.16 -2.59 4.54
CA ASP A 205 -7.88 -2.18 3.33
C ASP A 205 -7.83 -0.65 3.11
N ALA A 206 -7.66 0.13 4.18
CA ALA A 206 -7.60 1.59 4.09
C ALA A 206 -6.17 2.10 3.87
N ILE A 207 -5.95 2.85 2.79
CA ILE A 207 -4.65 3.45 2.45
C ILE A 207 -4.12 4.31 3.61
N ARG A 208 -4.99 5.13 4.22
CA ARG A 208 -4.62 5.98 5.36
C ARG A 208 -4.17 5.19 6.58
N ALA A 209 -4.84 4.07 6.87
CA ALA A 209 -4.48 3.20 7.99
C ALA A 209 -3.12 2.52 7.76
N VAL A 210 -2.92 1.94 6.56
CA VAL A 210 -1.66 1.29 6.20
C VAL A 210 -0.52 2.31 6.20
N LYS A 211 -0.70 3.49 5.58
CA LYS A 211 0.31 4.55 5.58
C LYS A 211 0.70 4.97 7.00
N LEU A 212 -0.28 5.18 7.88
CA LEU A 212 -0.03 5.60 9.26
C LEU A 212 0.76 4.55 10.06
N ILE A 213 0.42 3.27 9.94
CA ILE A 213 1.13 2.23 10.69
C ILE A 213 2.53 2.01 10.09
N THR A 214 2.64 1.95 8.76
CA THR A 214 3.94 1.78 8.09
C THR A 214 4.87 2.94 8.38
N SER A 215 4.36 4.18 8.41
CA SER A 215 5.17 5.37 8.73
C SER A 215 5.66 5.37 10.17
N VAL A 216 4.86 4.90 11.12
CA VAL A 216 5.27 4.71 12.52
C VAL A 216 6.42 3.71 12.63
N ILE A 217 6.34 2.57 11.94
CA ILE A 217 7.42 1.58 11.92
C ILE A 217 8.68 2.13 11.22
N ALA A 218 8.51 2.85 10.10
CA ALA A 218 9.62 3.51 9.42
C ALA A 218 10.29 4.58 10.31
N ASN A 219 9.52 5.33 11.09
CA ASN A 219 10.06 6.28 12.07
C ASN A 219 10.91 5.55 13.14
N ALA A 220 10.53 4.35 13.56
CA ALA A 220 11.33 3.53 14.48
C ALA A 220 12.73 3.21 13.93
N VAL A 221 12.79 2.89 12.63
CA VAL A 221 14.04 2.62 11.91
C VAL A 221 14.90 3.88 11.81
N ILE A 222 14.29 5.02 11.45
CA ILE A 222 14.99 6.30 11.33
C ILE A 222 15.57 6.74 12.68
N GLU A 223 14.78 6.66 13.73
CA GLU A 223 15.18 6.99 15.10
C GLU A 223 16.34 6.09 15.59
N ALA A 224 16.31 4.80 15.28
CA ALA A 224 17.42 3.90 15.58
C ALA A 224 18.71 4.29 14.84
N ASN A 225 18.62 4.64 13.56
CA ASN A 225 19.78 4.99 12.73
C ASN A 225 20.39 6.36 13.07
N GLN A 226 19.56 7.33 13.48
CA GLN A 226 20.01 8.70 13.77
C GLN A 226 20.35 8.92 15.25
N GLY A 227 19.96 8.00 16.14
CA GLY A 227 20.20 8.12 17.58
C GLY A 227 19.34 9.20 18.27
N GLU A 228 18.44 9.85 17.54
CA GLU A 228 17.51 10.87 18.04
C GLU A 228 16.07 10.39 17.91
N ALA A 229 15.29 10.63 18.97
CA ALA A 229 13.89 10.25 18.99
C ALA A 229 13.04 11.21 18.17
N PHE A 230 12.36 10.68 17.13
CA PHE A 230 11.37 11.47 16.39
C PHE A 230 10.02 11.32 17.08
N SER A 231 9.69 12.29 17.93
CA SER A 231 8.30 12.53 18.30
C SER A 231 7.57 13.10 17.10
N VAL A 232 6.47 12.46 16.68
CA VAL A 232 5.58 12.96 15.61
C VAL A 232 4.71 14.11 16.15
N GLU A 233 5.32 15.08 16.83
CA GLU A 233 4.66 16.25 17.43
C GLU A 233 4.75 17.51 16.56
N ASP A 234 5.43 17.48 15.41
CA ASP A 234 5.47 18.61 14.48
C ASP A 234 4.36 18.53 13.42
N GLU A 235 3.10 18.55 13.88
CA GLU A 235 2.09 19.34 13.18
C GLU A 235 1.90 20.60 14.02
N GLU A 236 2.51 21.70 13.59
CA GLU A 236 2.28 23.03 14.13
C GLU A 236 0.76 23.26 14.24
N GLU A 237 0.27 23.46 15.48
CA GLU A 237 -1.03 24.08 15.71
C GLU A 237 -1.01 25.46 15.03
N ILE A 238 -1.58 25.55 13.84
CA ILE A 238 -1.94 26.83 13.26
C ILE A 238 -3.09 27.38 14.11
N ASP A 239 -2.76 28.24 15.06
CA ASP A 239 -3.70 29.04 15.84
C ASP A 239 -4.48 29.98 14.89
N MET A 240 -5.62 29.50 14.42
CA MET A 240 -6.56 30.22 13.55
C MET A 240 -7.24 31.43 14.23
N SER A 241 -6.88 31.77 15.47
CA SER A 241 -7.49 32.89 16.20
C SER A 241 -6.83 34.27 15.97
N GLN A 242 -5.71 34.33 15.22
CA GLN A 242 -4.96 35.58 15.02
C GLN A 242 -4.76 36.02 13.56
N LEU A 243 -5.60 35.57 12.62
CA LEU A 243 -5.58 36.10 11.26
C LEU A 243 -6.49 37.32 11.13
N THR A 244 -5.90 38.45 10.71
CA THR A 244 -6.65 39.68 10.45
C THR A 244 -7.49 39.56 9.17
N GLU A 245 -8.59 40.31 9.07
CA GLU A 245 -9.52 40.24 7.90
C GLU A 245 -8.81 40.47 6.54
N GLU A 246 -7.67 41.17 6.53
CA GLU A 246 -6.86 41.38 5.32
C GLU A 246 -6.08 40.12 4.87
N GLU A 247 -5.68 39.25 5.79
CA GLU A 247 -4.98 37.99 5.47
C GLU A 247 -5.95 36.91 4.96
N LEU A 248 -7.18 36.90 5.48
CA LEU A 248 -8.28 36.08 4.96
C LEU A 248 -8.70 36.46 3.54
N LEU A 249 -8.55 37.74 3.15
CA LEU A 249 -8.82 38.20 1.79
C LEU A 249 -7.70 37.85 0.80
N LYS A 250 -6.42 37.85 1.25
CA LYS A 250 -5.29 37.36 0.45
C LYS A 250 -5.35 35.85 0.21
N ALA A 251 -5.69 35.06 1.23
CA ALA A 251 -5.89 33.61 1.08
C ALA A 251 -6.98 33.28 0.04
N LYS A 252 -8.07 34.06 0.01
CA LYS A 252 -9.13 33.91 -1.01
C LYS A 252 -8.73 34.37 -2.42
N HIS A 253 -7.69 35.20 -2.57
CA HIS A 253 -7.20 35.69 -3.86
C HIS A 253 -6.10 34.79 -4.45
N ASP A 254 -5.28 34.14 -3.61
CA ASP A 254 -4.26 33.21 -4.08
C ASP A 254 -4.84 31.85 -4.50
N ASP A 255 -5.97 31.43 -3.92
CA ASP A 255 -6.75 30.26 -4.42
C ASP A 255 -7.33 30.46 -5.83
N LYS A 256 -7.45 31.71 -6.33
CA LYS A 256 -7.90 32.00 -7.69
C LYS A 256 -6.79 31.94 -8.75
N LYS A 257 -5.52 31.82 -8.37
CA LYS A 257 -4.41 31.64 -9.34
C LYS A 257 -4.02 30.18 -9.58
N PHE A 258 -4.54 29.24 -8.80
CA PHE A 258 -4.36 27.80 -9.05
C PHE A 258 -5.50 27.15 -9.85
N ASN A 259 -6.54 27.94 -10.17
CA ASN A 259 -7.68 27.49 -10.98
C ASN A 259 -7.78 28.27 -12.29
N GLU A 260 -6.71 28.23 -13.09
CA GLU A 260 -6.82 28.33 -14.55
C GLU A 260 -6.49 26.95 -15.14
N PRO A 261 -7.43 26.30 -15.86
CA PRO A 261 -7.14 25.05 -16.53
C PRO A 261 -6.20 25.30 -17.72
N LYS A 262 -4.96 24.81 -17.64
CA LYS A 262 -4.11 24.64 -18.82
C LYS A 262 -4.75 23.61 -19.76
N LYS A 263 -5.41 24.12 -20.81
CA LYS A 263 -5.61 23.49 -22.15
C LYS A 263 -5.85 21.97 -22.21
N GLU A 264 -6.81 21.44 -21.47
CA GLU A 264 -7.41 20.12 -21.77
C GLU A 264 -8.95 20.11 -21.81
N SER A 265 -9.60 21.24 -21.49
CA SER A 265 -11.06 21.33 -21.37
C SER A 265 -11.86 21.26 -22.68
N LYS A 266 -11.26 21.48 -23.86
CA LYS A 266 -12.00 21.35 -25.14
C LYS A 266 -12.18 19.91 -25.64
N LYS A 267 -11.52 18.92 -25.02
CA LYS A 267 -11.63 17.50 -25.40
C LYS A 267 -12.54 16.68 -24.48
N ALA A 268 -12.77 17.16 -23.25
CA ALA A 268 -13.64 16.51 -22.28
C ALA A 268 -15.12 16.88 -22.48
N GLU A 269 -15.45 18.16 -22.71
CA GLU A 269 -16.84 18.58 -22.99
C GLU A 269 -17.40 17.94 -24.27
N LYS A 270 -16.57 17.81 -25.32
CA LYS A 270 -16.97 17.09 -26.55
C LYS A 270 -17.13 15.58 -26.38
N LYS A 271 -16.52 14.99 -25.34
CA LYS A 271 -16.63 13.55 -25.08
C LYS A 271 -17.88 13.23 -24.28
N ASP A 272 -18.25 14.08 -23.32
CA ASP A 272 -19.51 13.92 -22.56
C ASP A 272 -20.75 14.18 -23.42
N GLU A 273 -20.72 15.17 -24.33
CA GLU A 273 -21.81 15.35 -25.30
C GLU A 273 -21.95 14.14 -26.24
N SER A 274 -20.83 13.59 -26.73
CA SER A 274 -20.86 12.41 -27.61
C SER A 274 -21.30 11.12 -26.90
N LEU A 275 -21.00 10.99 -25.60
CA LEU A 275 -21.41 9.81 -24.82
C LEU A 275 -22.89 9.88 -24.47
N ASN A 276 -23.44 11.07 -24.21
CA ASN A 276 -24.87 11.24 -23.95
C ASN A 276 -25.72 11.02 -25.22
N GLU A 277 -25.26 11.43 -26.40
CA GLU A 277 -25.93 11.08 -27.67
C GLU A 277 -25.95 9.57 -27.91
N ILE A 278 -24.83 8.87 -27.67
CA ILE A 278 -24.74 7.41 -27.84
C ILE A 278 -25.63 6.66 -26.82
N VAL A 279 -25.75 7.16 -25.59
CA VAL A 279 -26.63 6.57 -24.57
C VAL A 279 -28.10 6.79 -24.93
N GLN A 280 -28.48 7.97 -25.43
CA GLN A 280 -29.85 8.24 -25.88
C GLN A 280 -30.24 7.41 -27.11
N GLU A 281 -29.31 7.20 -28.06
CA GLU A 281 -29.55 6.35 -29.23
C GLU A 281 -29.68 4.86 -28.83
N ALA A 282 -28.92 4.42 -27.81
CA ALA A 282 -29.02 3.08 -27.25
C ALA A 282 -30.33 2.86 -26.47
N GLU A 283 -30.80 3.85 -25.72
CA GLU A 283 -32.08 3.78 -24.99
C GLU A 283 -33.28 3.75 -25.95
N ALA A 284 -33.27 4.59 -27.00
CA ALA A 284 -34.33 4.59 -28.02
C ALA A 284 -34.41 3.27 -28.80
N SER A 285 -33.25 2.67 -29.12
CA SER A 285 -33.22 1.37 -29.80
C SER A 285 -33.63 0.20 -28.89
N ILE A 286 -33.44 0.31 -27.58
CA ILE A 286 -33.96 -0.69 -26.62
C ILE A 286 -35.49 -0.57 -26.49
N GLU A 287 -36.05 0.64 -26.51
CA GLU A 287 -37.50 0.85 -26.52
C GLU A 287 -38.15 0.32 -27.80
N GLU A 288 -37.58 0.57 -28.99
CA GLU A 288 -38.09 -0.01 -30.24
C GLU A 288 -38.05 -1.55 -30.23
N ILE A 289 -37.00 -2.14 -29.68
CA ILE A 289 -36.90 -3.61 -29.57
C ILE A 289 -37.93 -4.17 -28.58
N ALA A 290 -38.23 -3.44 -27.51
CA ALA A 290 -39.24 -3.84 -26.53
C ALA A 290 -40.65 -3.78 -27.12
N GLU A 291 -40.96 -2.74 -27.90
CA GLU A 291 -42.27 -2.57 -28.56
C GLU A 291 -42.50 -3.66 -29.62
N VAL A 292 -41.46 -3.98 -30.42
CA VAL A 292 -41.52 -5.10 -31.37
C VAL A 292 -41.64 -6.45 -30.65
N ALA A 293 -41.03 -6.61 -29.47
CA ALA A 293 -41.17 -7.83 -28.68
C ALA A 293 -42.59 -7.99 -28.12
N GLU A 294 -43.24 -6.90 -27.69
CA GLU A 294 -44.64 -6.91 -27.25
C GLU A 294 -45.60 -7.22 -28.42
N GLU A 295 -45.40 -6.63 -29.60
CA GLU A 295 -46.18 -6.94 -30.80
C GLU A 295 -46.04 -8.42 -31.22
N VAL A 296 -44.82 -8.98 -31.15
CA VAL A 296 -44.58 -10.39 -31.46
C VAL A 296 -45.22 -11.33 -30.43
N ILE A 297 -45.32 -10.91 -29.17
CA ILE A 297 -46.02 -11.67 -28.12
C ILE A 297 -47.53 -11.63 -28.36
N GLU A 298 -48.10 -10.48 -28.75
CA GLU A 298 -49.53 -10.34 -29.05
C GLU A 298 -49.94 -11.18 -30.28
N ILE A 299 -49.11 -11.23 -31.33
CA ILE A 299 -49.35 -12.07 -32.52
C ILE A 299 -49.22 -13.57 -32.20
N ALA A 300 -48.49 -13.94 -31.16
CA ALA A 300 -48.33 -15.34 -30.74
C ALA A 300 -49.47 -15.85 -29.83
N GLU A 301 -50.29 -14.93 -29.29
CA GLU A 301 -51.44 -15.25 -28.42
C GLU A 301 -52.81 -15.26 -29.15
N GLU A 302 -52.88 -14.80 -30.40
CA GLU A 302 -54.02 -15.01 -31.33
C GLU A 302 -53.91 -16.31 -32.16
#